data_AF-A0A1V8U869-F1
#
_entry.id   AF-A0A1V8U869-F1
#
_cell.length_a   1.000
_cell.length_b   1.000
_cell.length_c   1.000
_cell.angle_alpha   90.00
_cell.angle_beta   90.00
_cell.angle_gamma   90.00
#
_symmetry.space_group_name_H-M   'P 1'
#
loop_
_entity.id
_entity.type
_entity.pdbx_description
1 polymer ?
#
loop_
_entity_poly.entity_id
_entity_poly.type
_entity_poly.pdbx_seq_one_letter_code
_entity_poly.pdbx_strand_id
1 'polypeptide(L)'
;MEAANGFEKMAELDLPKDAPSKDVKTGAKQDLPPLSAADFRAYNRLAEMMDAYHNHFRQTWNLLYGACESNKRPQGMSIRAFLHTAEDFASHLTMHHTIEEQHIFPVLAKKMPKFRKELELLTQHKQIHAGLEVFEEYIGACRNGERELRLGELREVMGGFGTVLWEHLDEEVKELGAENMRKYWSVAELKQIPF
;
A
#
# COMPACT_ATOMS: atom_id res chain seq x y z
N MET A 1 30.99 15.67 8.38
CA MET A 1 29.53 15.86 8.30
C MET A 1 28.94 14.47 8.30
N GLU A 2 28.45 14.03 9.45
CA GLU A 2 27.80 12.73 9.60
C GLU A 2 26.46 12.76 8.85
N ALA A 3 26.25 11.79 7.97
CA ALA A 3 24.95 11.49 7.43
C ALA A 3 24.11 10.92 8.58
N ALA A 4 23.13 11.69 9.05
CA ALA A 4 22.17 11.20 10.03
C ALA A 4 21.44 10.00 9.42
N ASN A 5 21.46 8.88 10.15
CA ASN A 5 21.03 7.57 9.70
C ASN A 5 19.49 7.57 9.58
N GLY A 6 18.94 7.44 8.36
CA GLY A 6 17.48 7.39 8.13
C GLY A 6 16.76 6.30 8.94
N PHE A 7 17.50 5.31 9.44
CA PHE A 7 17.04 4.30 10.40
C PHE A 7 16.50 4.88 11.72
N GLU A 8 17.01 6.02 12.20
CA GLU A 8 16.55 6.62 13.47
C GLU A 8 15.18 7.29 13.35
N LYS A 9 14.78 7.75 12.15
CA LYS A 9 13.49 8.43 11.92
C LYS A 9 12.27 7.51 12.07
N MET A 10 12.42 6.20 11.92
CA MET A 10 11.31 5.25 12.12
C MET A 10 10.91 5.07 13.59
N ALA A 11 11.76 5.47 14.54
CA ALA A 11 11.54 5.28 15.96
C ALA A 11 10.75 6.43 16.63
N GLU A 12 10.52 7.55 15.93
CA GLU A 12 9.99 8.79 16.51
C GLU A 12 8.46 8.99 16.39
N LEU A 13 7.74 8.00 15.84
CA LEU A 13 6.27 8.03 15.82
C LEU A 13 5.70 7.56 17.16
N ASP A 14 5.58 8.51 18.09
CA ASP A 14 4.97 8.33 19.40
C ASP A 14 3.46 8.08 19.25
N LEU A 15 3.09 6.81 19.08
CA LEU A 15 1.70 6.36 18.98
C LEU A 15 1.04 6.37 20.36
N PRO A 16 -0.13 7.01 20.54
CA PRO A 16 -0.86 6.96 21.80
C PRO A 16 -1.23 5.52 22.15
N LYS A 17 -0.66 5.01 23.25
CA LYS A 17 -1.17 3.82 23.94
C LYS A 17 -2.37 4.25 24.78
N ASP A 18 -3.47 3.54 24.60
CA ASP A 18 -4.71 3.63 25.38
C ASP A 18 -5.66 4.78 24.99
N ALA A 19 -6.52 4.52 24.01
CA ALA A 19 -7.83 5.16 23.90
C ALA A 19 -8.93 4.17 24.31
N PRO A 20 -9.87 4.55 25.20
CA PRO A 20 -10.90 3.64 25.67
C PRO A 20 -11.91 3.35 24.55
N SER A 21 -12.06 2.06 24.23
CA SER A 21 -13.09 1.55 23.32
C SER A 21 -14.47 1.90 23.88
N LYS A 22 -15.13 2.88 23.27
CA LYS A 22 -16.56 3.15 23.48
C LYS A 22 -17.33 2.55 22.32
N ASP A 23 -17.94 1.40 22.59
CA ASP A 23 -19.09 0.79 21.92
C ASP A 23 -19.48 1.38 20.56
N VAL A 24 -18.74 1.00 19.51
CA VAL A 24 -19.25 1.08 18.14
C VAL A 24 -20.20 -0.10 17.98
N LYS A 25 -21.51 0.19 17.89
CA LYS A 25 -22.51 -0.81 17.50
C LYS A 25 -22.07 -1.44 16.17
N THR A 26 -21.56 -2.66 16.25
CA THR A 26 -21.30 -3.52 15.10
C THR A 26 -22.62 -3.70 14.36
N GLY A 27 -22.67 -3.20 13.11
CA GLY A 27 -23.82 -3.37 12.24
C GLY A 27 -24.18 -4.84 12.17
N ALA A 28 -25.45 -5.16 12.47
CA ALA A 28 -25.99 -6.50 12.35
C ALA A 28 -25.63 -7.09 10.98
N LYS A 29 -25.23 -8.37 10.95
CA LYS A 29 -25.20 -9.16 9.71
C LYS A 29 -26.61 -9.13 9.13
N GLN A 30 -26.85 -8.24 8.19
CA GLN A 30 -28.02 -8.33 7.33
C GLN A 30 -27.72 -9.47 6.36
N ASP A 31 -28.50 -10.55 6.43
CA ASP A 31 -28.48 -11.63 5.45
C ASP A 31 -29.02 -11.09 4.12
N LEU A 32 -28.16 -10.36 3.41
CA LEU A 32 -28.47 -9.85 2.08
C LEU A 32 -28.57 -11.06 1.12
N PRO A 33 -29.54 -11.08 0.19
CA PRO A 33 -29.70 -12.18 -0.75
C PRO A 33 -28.42 -12.36 -1.59
N PRO A 34 -28.11 -13.58 -2.08
CA PRO A 34 -26.95 -13.76 -2.96
C PRO A 34 -27.00 -12.82 -4.17
N LEU A 35 -25.85 -12.25 -4.55
CA LEU A 35 -25.75 -11.41 -5.74
C LEU A 35 -25.91 -12.25 -7.01
N SER A 36 -26.56 -11.68 -8.02
CA SER A 36 -26.44 -12.21 -9.37
C SER A 36 -24.99 -12.07 -9.85
N ALA A 37 -24.56 -12.89 -10.82
CA ALA A 37 -23.20 -12.77 -11.36
C ALA A 37 -22.93 -11.39 -11.99
N ALA A 38 -23.97 -10.72 -12.52
CA ALA A 38 -23.85 -9.38 -13.08
C ALA A 38 -23.66 -8.33 -11.99
N ASP A 39 -24.44 -8.41 -10.90
CA ASP A 39 -24.32 -7.48 -9.78
C ASP A 39 -22.99 -7.69 -9.03
N PHE A 40 -22.57 -8.94 -8.83
CA PHE A 40 -21.28 -9.24 -8.23
C PHE A 40 -20.16 -8.54 -8.97
N ARG A 41 -20.07 -8.68 -10.30
CA ARG A 41 -19.05 -7.97 -11.10
C ARG A 41 -19.17 -6.46 -10.99
N ALA A 42 -20.38 -5.92 -10.97
CA ALA A 42 -20.58 -4.48 -10.84
C ALA A 42 -20.10 -3.94 -9.49
N TYR A 43 -20.34 -4.68 -8.40
CA TYR A 43 -19.87 -4.34 -7.06
C TYR A 43 -18.36 -4.60 -6.88
N ASN A 44 -17.80 -5.62 -7.56
CA ASN A 44 -16.41 -6.04 -7.40
C ASN A 44 -15.41 -5.25 -8.26
N ARG A 45 -15.89 -4.43 -9.20
CA ARG A 45 -15.06 -3.72 -10.17
C ARG A 45 -13.89 -2.95 -9.53
N LEU A 46 -14.13 -2.27 -8.42
CA LEU A 46 -13.08 -1.49 -7.74
C LEU A 46 -12.00 -2.40 -7.15
N ALA A 47 -12.40 -3.50 -6.51
CA ALA A 47 -11.44 -4.50 -5.99
C ALA A 47 -10.60 -5.13 -7.10
N GLU A 48 -11.20 -5.48 -8.25
CA GLU A 48 -10.48 -6.06 -9.39
C GLU A 48 -9.45 -5.10 -9.97
N MET A 49 -9.82 -3.82 -10.12
CA MET A 49 -8.91 -2.81 -10.61
C MET A 49 -7.80 -2.52 -9.59
N MET A 50 -8.15 -2.45 -8.31
CA MET A 50 -7.18 -2.22 -7.24
C MET A 50 -6.16 -3.35 -7.17
N ASP A 51 -6.64 -4.60 -7.19
CA ASP A 51 -5.76 -5.75 -7.14
C ASP A 51 -4.85 -5.84 -8.38
N ALA A 52 -5.28 -5.35 -9.54
CA ALA A 52 -4.40 -5.25 -10.71
C ALA A 52 -3.20 -4.31 -10.48
N TYR A 53 -3.42 -3.13 -9.88
CA TYR A 53 -2.33 -2.23 -9.47
C TYR A 53 -1.47 -2.86 -8.37
N HIS A 54 -2.11 -3.43 -7.34
CA HIS A 54 -1.41 -4.05 -6.22
C HIS A 54 -0.54 -5.23 -6.67
N ASN A 55 -1.01 -6.02 -7.63
CA ASN A 55 -0.23 -7.12 -8.19
C ASN A 55 1.00 -6.64 -8.96
N HIS A 56 0.98 -5.46 -9.57
CA HIS A 56 2.20 -4.87 -10.15
C HIS A 56 3.22 -4.53 -9.04
N PHE A 57 2.77 -3.97 -7.92
CA PHE A 57 3.64 -3.71 -6.76
C PHE A 57 4.20 -5.00 -6.16
N ARG A 58 3.36 -6.04 -5.97
CA ARG A 58 3.81 -7.35 -5.47
C ARG A 58 4.85 -7.99 -6.39
N GLN A 59 4.66 -7.90 -7.70
CA GLN A 59 5.63 -8.44 -8.67
C GLN A 59 6.98 -7.72 -8.57
N THR A 60 6.96 -6.39 -8.54
CA THR A 60 8.19 -5.59 -8.43
C THR A 60 8.87 -5.79 -7.07
N TRP A 61 8.10 -5.84 -5.99
CA TRP A 61 8.59 -6.20 -4.65
C TRP A 61 9.30 -7.55 -4.68
N ASN A 62 8.66 -8.60 -5.21
CA ASN A 62 9.24 -9.95 -5.24
C ASN A 62 10.51 -10.02 -6.08
N LEU A 63 10.62 -9.23 -7.16
CA LEU A 63 11.85 -9.13 -7.94
C LEU A 63 12.99 -8.53 -7.09
N LEU A 64 12.73 -7.41 -6.42
CA LEU A 64 13.74 -6.69 -5.63
C LEU A 64 14.12 -7.46 -4.36
N TYR A 65 13.12 -7.92 -3.60
CA TYR A 65 13.32 -8.64 -2.36
C TYR A 65 13.89 -10.05 -2.61
N GLY A 66 13.46 -10.73 -3.68
CA GLY A 66 14.06 -12.02 -4.08
C GLY A 66 15.53 -11.89 -4.49
N ALA A 67 15.93 -10.75 -5.08
CA ALA A 67 17.34 -10.46 -5.31
C ALA A 67 18.11 -10.29 -3.99
N CYS A 68 17.48 -9.69 -2.99
CA CYS A 68 18.04 -9.56 -1.65
C CYS A 68 18.22 -10.91 -0.96
N GLU A 69 17.21 -11.78 -1.00
CA GLU A 69 17.24 -13.11 -0.38
C GLU A 69 18.25 -14.05 -1.04
N SER A 70 18.34 -14.01 -2.38
CA SER A 70 19.33 -14.80 -3.13
C SER A 70 20.71 -14.16 -3.18
N ASN A 71 20.87 -12.95 -2.60
CA ASN A 71 22.06 -12.10 -2.71
C ASN A 71 22.58 -11.98 -4.15
N LYS A 72 21.66 -11.93 -5.12
CA LYS A 72 21.96 -11.94 -6.54
C LYS A 72 20.86 -11.24 -7.34
N ARG A 73 21.23 -10.28 -8.18
CA ARG A 73 20.30 -9.64 -9.12
C ARG A 73 19.76 -10.65 -10.16
N PRO A 74 18.55 -10.42 -10.71
CA PRO A 74 18.01 -11.26 -11.78
C PRO A 74 18.99 -11.42 -12.94
N GLN A 75 19.03 -12.62 -13.52
CA GLN A 75 19.95 -12.91 -14.63
C GLN A 75 19.69 -11.97 -15.82
N GLY A 76 20.76 -11.40 -16.36
CA GLY A 76 20.67 -10.45 -17.48
C GLY A 76 20.26 -9.02 -17.09
N MET A 77 19.89 -8.78 -15.82
CA MET A 77 19.57 -7.44 -15.35
C MET A 77 20.84 -6.69 -14.94
N SER A 78 21.10 -5.56 -15.60
CA SER A 78 22.19 -4.66 -15.23
C SER A 78 21.90 -3.97 -13.89
N ILE A 79 22.93 -3.47 -13.21
CA ILE A 79 22.76 -2.69 -11.99
C ILE A 79 21.89 -1.43 -12.24
N ARG A 80 22.08 -0.78 -13.38
CA ARG A 80 21.30 0.41 -13.76
C ARG A 80 19.82 0.08 -13.93
N ALA A 81 19.50 -1.04 -14.59
CA ALA A 81 18.12 -1.50 -14.74
C ALA A 81 17.50 -1.85 -13.39
N PHE A 82 18.24 -2.55 -12.52
CA PHE A 82 17.76 -2.91 -11.18
C PHE A 82 17.45 -1.68 -10.31
N LEU A 83 18.33 -0.68 -10.30
CA LEU A 83 18.10 0.58 -9.58
C LEU A 83 16.93 1.37 -10.16
N HIS A 84 16.79 1.42 -11.49
CA HIS A 84 15.63 2.07 -12.11
C HIS A 84 14.31 1.39 -11.73
N THR A 85 14.27 0.04 -11.73
CA THR A 85 13.09 -0.71 -11.26
C THR A 85 12.76 -0.42 -9.79
N ALA A 86 13.77 -0.22 -8.95
CA ALA A 86 13.57 0.19 -7.56
C ALA A 86 13.00 1.62 -7.47
N GLU A 87 13.54 2.59 -8.21
CA GLU A 87 13.00 3.96 -8.26
C GLU A 87 11.55 3.99 -8.75
N ASP A 88 11.25 3.25 -9.84
CA ASP A 88 9.91 3.16 -10.41
C ASP A 88 8.91 2.59 -9.38
N PHE A 89 9.32 1.59 -8.60
CA PHE A 89 8.49 1.02 -7.53
C PHE A 89 8.06 2.09 -6.51
N ALA A 90 9.02 2.85 -5.98
CA ALA A 90 8.73 3.86 -4.95
C ALA A 90 7.91 5.03 -5.51
N SER A 91 8.26 5.51 -6.71
CA SER A 91 7.55 6.59 -7.40
C SER A 91 6.09 6.21 -7.72
N HIS A 92 5.87 5.03 -8.30
CA HIS A 92 4.52 4.58 -8.65
C HIS A 92 3.67 4.27 -7.42
N LEU A 93 4.25 3.66 -6.38
CA LEU A 93 3.51 3.40 -5.14
C LEU A 93 3.13 4.70 -4.44
N THR A 94 4.02 5.68 -4.42
CA THR A 94 3.74 7.02 -3.88
C THR A 94 2.63 7.74 -4.64
N MET A 95 2.68 7.69 -5.98
CA MET A 95 1.65 8.28 -6.84
C MET A 95 0.28 7.63 -6.61
N HIS A 96 0.25 6.30 -6.51
CA HIS A 96 -0.95 5.51 -6.28
C HIS A 96 -1.64 5.90 -4.97
N HIS A 97 -0.93 5.88 -3.85
CA HIS A 97 -1.47 6.33 -2.56
C HIS A 97 -1.89 7.80 -2.58
N THR A 98 -1.15 8.67 -3.29
CA THR A 98 -1.52 10.08 -3.44
C THR A 98 -2.88 10.24 -4.13
N ILE A 99 -3.13 9.47 -5.19
CA ILE A 99 -4.42 9.48 -5.90
C ILE A 99 -5.55 9.00 -4.99
N GLU A 100 -5.32 7.91 -4.25
CA GLU A 100 -6.27 7.39 -3.27
C GLU A 100 -6.67 8.41 -2.22
N GLU A 101 -5.68 9.00 -1.56
CA GLU A 101 -5.90 9.95 -0.48
C GLU A 101 -6.58 11.23 -0.95
N GLN A 102 -6.25 11.70 -2.16
CA GLN A 102 -6.78 12.95 -2.70
C GLN A 102 -8.16 12.79 -3.35
N HIS A 103 -8.44 11.64 -3.97
CA HIS A 103 -9.59 11.50 -4.86
C HIS A 103 -10.53 10.34 -4.50
N ILE A 104 -10.01 9.23 -3.98
CA ILE A 104 -10.80 8.00 -3.79
C ILE A 104 -11.32 7.90 -2.36
N PHE A 105 -10.43 7.90 -1.38
CA PHE A 105 -10.76 7.71 0.03
C PHE A 105 -11.74 8.77 0.54
N PRO A 106 -11.64 10.06 0.17
CA PRO A 106 -12.64 11.05 0.56
C PRO A 106 -14.07 10.71 0.07
N VAL A 107 -14.21 10.05 -1.07
CA VAL A 107 -15.51 9.62 -1.60
C VAL A 107 -16.00 8.39 -0.83
N LEU A 108 -15.14 7.38 -0.64
CA LEU A 108 -15.48 6.15 0.09
C LEU A 108 -15.86 6.44 1.55
N ALA A 109 -15.11 7.32 2.22
CA ALA A 109 -15.31 7.74 3.61
C ALA A 109 -16.70 8.29 3.92
N LYS A 110 -17.42 8.80 2.91
CA LYS A 110 -18.79 9.31 3.06
C LYS A 110 -19.73 8.22 3.60
N LYS A 111 -19.54 6.97 3.17
CA LYS A 111 -20.40 5.85 3.54
C LYS A 111 -19.69 4.69 4.22
N MET A 112 -18.40 4.52 3.99
CA MET A 112 -17.62 3.42 4.53
C MET A 112 -16.75 3.93 5.67
N PRO A 113 -17.08 3.59 6.94
CA PRO A 113 -16.35 4.11 8.09
C PRO A 113 -14.85 3.88 7.98
N LYS A 114 -14.39 2.68 7.54
CA LYS A 114 -12.97 2.29 7.46
C LYS A 114 -12.07 3.21 6.60
N PHE A 115 -12.66 4.03 5.72
CA PHE A 115 -11.94 5.00 4.88
C PHE A 115 -11.91 6.43 5.46
N ARG A 116 -12.56 6.69 6.60
CA ARG A 116 -12.51 8.02 7.25
C ARG A 116 -11.11 8.31 7.81
N LYS A 117 -10.78 9.61 7.93
CA LYS A 117 -9.51 10.07 8.51
C LYS A 117 -9.29 9.46 9.90
N GLU A 118 -8.03 9.14 10.22
CA GLU A 118 -7.55 8.50 11.47
C GLU A 118 -7.80 6.98 11.59
N LEU A 119 -8.03 6.30 10.48
CA LEU A 119 -8.24 4.86 10.46
C LEU A 119 -7.08 4.10 9.84
N GLU A 120 -7.18 2.77 9.97
CA GLU A 120 -6.16 1.77 9.69
C GLU A 120 -5.46 1.98 8.33
N LEU A 121 -6.20 2.11 7.23
CA LEU A 121 -5.63 2.27 5.88
C LEU A 121 -4.76 3.53 5.72
N LEU A 122 -5.22 4.68 6.21
CA LEU A 122 -4.43 5.92 6.16
C LEU A 122 -3.21 5.87 7.10
N THR A 123 -3.30 5.09 8.17
CA THR A 123 -2.15 4.88 9.07
C THR A 123 -1.12 3.98 8.41
N GLN A 124 -1.56 2.95 7.69
CA GLN A 124 -0.69 2.10 6.88
C GLN A 124 0.02 2.92 5.79
N HIS A 125 -0.69 3.79 5.05
CA HIS A 125 -0.06 4.67 4.06
C HIS A 125 1.08 5.49 4.66
N LYS A 126 0.86 6.12 5.82
CA LYS A 126 1.90 6.91 6.50
C LYS A 126 3.15 6.07 6.83
N GLN A 127 2.95 4.85 7.33
CA GLN A 127 4.06 3.94 7.65
C GLN A 127 4.79 3.49 6.37
N ILE A 128 4.05 3.20 5.31
CA ILE A 128 4.62 2.84 4.00
C ILE A 128 5.41 4.01 3.44
N HIS A 129 4.87 5.24 3.46
CA HIS A 129 5.59 6.44 2.99
C HIS A 129 6.87 6.70 3.79
N ALA A 130 6.86 6.55 5.12
CA ALA A 130 8.08 6.64 5.92
C ALA A 130 9.13 5.60 5.49
N GLY A 131 8.71 4.38 5.15
CA GLY A 131 9.57 3.35 4.56
C GLY A 131 10.09 3.70 3.18
N LEU A 132 9.22 4.24 2.32
CA LEU A 132 9.57 4.65 0.97
C LEU A 132 10.57 5.81 0.96
N GLU A 133 10.49 6.76 1.89
CA GLU A 133 11.49 7.83 2.00
C GLU A 133 12.90 7.26 2.23
N VAL A 134 13.04 6.31 3.17
CA VAL A 134 14.33 5.64 3.45
C VAL A 134 14.78 4.80 2.25
N PHE A 135 13.85 4.13 1.58
CA PHE A 135 14.11 3.35 0.38
C PHE A 135 14.61 4.22 -0.79
N GLU A 136 13.93 5.32 -1.08
CA GLU A 136 14.29 6.26 -2.15
C GLU A 136 15.65 6.92 -1.89
N GLU A 137 15.94 7.30 -0.64
CA GLU A 137 17.25 7.84 -0.24
C GLU A 137 18.37 6.83 -0.52
N TYR A 138 18.18 5.57 -0.11
CA TYR A 138 19.16 4.50 -0.33
C TYR A 138 19.38 4.21 -1.82
N ILE A 139 18.30 4.08 -2.59
CA ILE A 139 18.37 3.80 -4.02
C ILE A 139 18.97 4.98 -4.78
N GLY A 140 18.63 6.22 -4.41
CA GLY A 140 19.19 7.45 -4.97
C GLY A 140 20.71 7.53 -4.76
N ALA A 141 21.19 7.26 -3.54
CA ALA A 141 22.61 7.20 -3.22
C ALA A 141 23.35 6.07 -3.97
N CYS A 142 22.67 4.95 -4.24
CA CYS A 142 23.25 3.90 -5.08
C CYS A 142 23.36 4.31 -6.55
N ARG A 143 22.37 5.05 -7.05
CA ARG A 143 22.31 5.46 -8.46
C ARG A 143 23.29 6.58 -8.79
N ASN A 144 23.47 7.53 -7.88
CA ASN A 144 24.40 8.65 -8.07
C ASN A 144 25.87 8.26 -7.80
N GLY A 145 26.12 7.06 -7.25
CA GLY A 145 27.46 6.55 -6.96
C GLY A 145 28.03 6.98 -5.61
N GLU A 146 27.24 7.62 -4.75
CA GLU A 146 27.63 7.98 -3.37
C GLU A 146 27.69 6.75 -2.45
N ARG A 147 26.93 5.71 -2.78
CA ARG A 147 26.91 4.43 -2.07
C ARG A 147 26.99 3.25 -3.04
N GLU A 148 27.66 2.18 -2.64
CA GLU A 148 27.63 0.92 -3.39
C GLU A 148 26.37 0.14 -3.02
N LEU A 149 25.64 -0.40 -4.00
CA LEU A 149 24.47 -1.23 -3.74
C LEU A 149 24.86 -2.49 -2.95
N ARG A 150 24.42 -2.56 -1.68
CA ARG A 150 24.46 -3.76 -0.84
C ARG A 150 23.06 -4.37 -0.76
N LEU A 151 22.92 -5.62 -1.21
CA LEU A 151 21.63 -6.32 -1.19
C LEU A 151 21.16 -6.65 0.23
N GLY A 152 22.09 -6.82 1.18
CA GLY A 152 21.76 -6.97 2.60
C GLY A 152 21.13 -5.70 3.19
N GLU A 153 21.70 -4.52 2.91
CA GLU A 153 21.15 -3.24 3.37
C GLU A 153 19.79 -2.95 2.70
N LEU A 154 19.68 -3.21 1.39
CA LEU A 154 18.39 -3.09 0.68
C LEU A 154 17.32 -3.97 1.31
N ARG A 155 17.67 -5.20 1.74
CA ARG A 155 16.75 -6.11 2.43
C ARG A 155 16.22 -5.51 3.71
N GLU A 156 17.09 -4.89 4.51
CA GLU A 156 16.70 -4.28 5.79
C GLU A 156 15.79 -3.07 5.56
N VAL A 157 16.12 -2.22 4.59
CA VAL A 157 15.30 -1.07 4.21
C VAL A 157 13.91 -1.50 3.73
N MET A 158 13.83 -2.47 2.81
CA MET A 158 12.55 -3.04 2.39
C MET A 158 11.82 -3.70 3.57
N GLY A 159 12.52 -4.47 4.39
CA GLY A 159 11.96 -5.14 5.56
C GLY A 159 11.29 -4.19 6.56
N GLY A 160 11.76 -2.94 6.65
CA GLY A 160 11.20 -1.91 7.54
C GLY A 160 9.73 -1.55 7.28
N PHE A 161 9.24 -1.74 6.05
CA PHE A 161 7.84 -1.44 5.69
C PHE A 161 7.13 -2.58 4.94
N GLY A 162 7.81 -3.72 4.73
CA GLY A 162 7.26 -4.83 3.96
C GLY A 162 5.99 -5.43 4.56
N THR A 163 5.96 -5.69 5.86
CA THR A 163 4.78 -6.27 6.52
C THR A 163 3.55 -5.39 6.35
N VAL A 164 3.67 -4.09 6.66
CA VAL A 164 2.55 -3.14 6.53
C VAL A 164 2.12 -2.96 5.08
N LEU A 165 3.06 -2.97 4.12
CA LEU A 165 2.72 -2.91 2.70
C LEU A 165 1.86 -4.12 2.29
N TRP A 166 2.30 -5.33 2.58
CA TRP A 166 1.56 -6.54 2.18
C TRP A 166 0.18 -6.63 2.82
N GLU A 167 0.07 -6.29 4.10
CA GLU A 167 -1.22 -6.20 4.80
C GLU A 167 -2.14 -5.18 4.14
N HIS A 168 -1.62 -3.98 3.88
CA HIS A 168 -2.37 -2.91 3.23
C HIS A 168 -2.92 -3.33 1.86
N LEU A 169 -2.07 -3.91 1.00
CA LEU A 169 -2.46 -4.32 -0.35
C LEU A 169 -3.59 -5.37 -0.35
N ASP A 170 -3.68 -6.21 0.69
CA ASP A 170 -4.71 -7.24 0.82
C ASP A 170 -6.00 -6.69 1.48
N GLU A 171 -5.84 -5.89 2.54
CA GLU A 171 -6.95 -5.33 3.29
C GLU A 171 -7.80 -4.39 2.45
N GLU A 172 -7.17 -3.53 1.67
CA GLU A 172 -7.90 -2.58 0.85
C GLU A 172 -8.76 -3.30 -0.22
N VAL A 173 -8.17 -4.26 -0.94
CA VAL A 173 -8.90 -5.07 -1.93
C VAL A 173 -10.11 -5.76 -1.29
N LYS A 174 -9.94 -6.28 -0.07
CA LYS A 174 -11.02 -6.89 0.71
C LYS A 174 -12.11 -5.88 1.07
N GLU A 175 -11.75 -4.67 1.49
CA GLU A 175 -12.73 -3.63 1.81
C GLU A 175 -13.48 -3.15 0.57
N LEU A 176 -12.83 -3.13 -0.60
CA LEU A 176 -13.43 -2.80 -1.90
C LEU A 176 -14.21 -3.96 -2.55
N GLY A 177 -14.18 -5.15 -1.93
CA GLY A 177 -14.83 -6.35 -2.47
C GLY A 177 -16.35 -6.26 -2.49
N ALA A 178 -16.98 -6.99 -3.42
CA ALA A 178 -18.42 -6.87 -3.70
C ALA A 178 -19.33 -6.98 -2.47
N GLU A 179 -19.06 -7.95 -1.59
CA GLU A 179 -19.86 -8.20 -0.39
C GLU A 179 -19.74 -7.08 0.66
N ASN A 180 -18.64 -6.34 0.68
CA ASN A 180 -18.50 -5.19 1.55
C ASN A 180 -19.12 -3.94 0.92
N MET A 181 -18.86 -3.71 -0.37
CA MET A 181 -19.37 -2.54 -1.09
C MET A 181 -20.90 -2.49 -1.12
N ARG A 182 -21.57 -3.63 -1.33
CA ARG A 182 -23.05 -3.72 -1.36
C ARG A 182 -23.74 -3.34 -0.05
N LYS A 183 -23.01 -3.26 1.07
CA LYS A 183 -23.55 -2.83 2.37
C LYS A 183 -23.76 -1.32 2.43
N TYR A 184 -23.01 -0.58 1.61
CA TYR A 184 -22.92 0.89 1.69
C TYR A 184 -23.36 1.59 0.41
N TRP A 185 -23.19 0.94 -0.75
CA TRP A 185 -23.37 1.54 -2.06
C TRP A 185 -24.38 0.78 -2.89
N SER A 186 -25.07 1.50 -3.77
CA SER A 186 -25.75 0.90 -4.92
C SER A 186 -24.83 0.84 -6.13
N VAL A 187 -25.11 -0.05 -7.10
CA VAL A 187 -24.38 -0.13 -8.37
C VAL A 187 -24.37 1.21 -9.12
N ALA A 188 -25.46 1.98 -9.07
CA ALA A 188 -25.54 3.28 -9.74
C ALA A 188 -24.56 4.30 -9.14
N GLU A 189 -24.41 4.31 -7.81
CA GLU A 189 -23.48 5.20 -7.11
C GLU A 189 -22.02 4.78 -7.34
N LEU A 190 -21.73 3.47 -7.37
CA LEU A 190 -20.39 2.96 -7.66
C LEU A 190 -19.85 3.44 -9.01
N LYS A 191 -20.73 3.55 -10.02
CA LYS A 191 -20.37 4.07 -11.35
C LYS A 191 -19.94 5.55 -11.33
N GLN A 192 -20.25 6.28 -10.26
CA GLN A 192 -19.88 7.69 -10.09
C GLN A 192 -18.60 7.87 -9.27
N ILE A 193 -18.04 6.80 -8.68
CA ILE A 193 -16.76 6.88 -7.98
C ILE A 193 -15.67 7.07 -9.04
N PRO A 194 -14.85 8.13 -8.93
CA PRO A 194 -13.78 8.39 -9.88
C PRO A 194 -12.67 7.38 -9.66
N PHE A 195 -12.71 6.24 -10.33
CA PHE A 195 -11.72 5.17 -10.24
C PHE A 195 -11.35 4.74 -11.66
#